data_AF-A0A9C8AC74-F1
#
_entry.id   AF-A0A9C8AC74-F1
#
_cell.length_a   1.000
_cell.length_b   1.000
_cell.length_c   1.000
_cell.angle_alpha   90.00
_cell.angle_beta   90.00
_cell.angle_gamma   90.00
#
_symmetry.space_group_name_H-M   'P 1'
#
loop_
_entity.id
_entity.type
_entity.pdbx_description
1 polymer ?
#
loop_
_entity_poly.entity_id
_entity_poly.type
_entity_poly.pdbx_seq_one_letter_code
_entity_poly.pdbx_strand_id
1 'polypeptide(L)'
;MDARKVQAERRYTSIRYDVYQTVEQKLHFLFKKPIRLTSIDNNALKYWQKIWQPHNHRYPPEGGWDWRNEILRQTLPNRFEVAIWHEEILCGLAMGKPSVGSSHLAIYLMEGSPLKHPLNALVTRIVLEVGMA
;
A
#
# COMPACT_ATOMS: atom_id res chain seq x y z
N MET A 1 -8.47 2.56 23.89
CA MET A 1 -7.23 2.14 23.18
C MET A 1 -6.05 2.61 24.02
N ASP A 2 -5.08 1.74 24.34
CA ASP A 2 -3.93 2.05 25.21
C ASP A 2 -3.08 3.22 24.66
N ALA A 3 -2.69 4.17 25.52
CA ALA A 3 -1.87 5.31 25.17
C ALA A 3 -0.54 4.91 24.50
N ARG A 4 0.05 3.79 24.92
CA ARG A 4 1.27 3.24 24.29
C ARG A 4 1.02 2.83 22.84
N LYS A 5 -0.13 2.22 22.57
CA LYS A 5 -0.52 1.82 21.20
C LYS A 5 -0.75 3.04 20.31
N VAL A 6 -1.40 4.08 20.82
CA VAL A 6 -1.58 5.35 20.10
C VAL A 6 -0.25 5.99 19.75
N GLN A 7 0.68 6.04 20.71
CA GLN A 7 2.01 6.60 20.48
C GLN A 7 2.80 5.80 19.43
N ALA A 8 2.73 4.47 19.51
CA ALA A 8 3.35 3.59 18.52
C ALA A 8 2.75 3.81 17.12
N GLU A 9 1.42 3.91 16.99
CA GLU A 9 0.75 4.18 15.73
C GLU A 9 1.21 5.50 15.09
N ARG A 10 1.33 6.57 15.90
CA ARG A 10 1.86 7.86 15.43
C ARG A 10 3.30 7.73 14.92
N ARG A 11 4.16 7.07 15.70
CA ARG A 11 5.57 6.86 15.34
C ARG A 11 5.71 6.11 14.01
N TYR A 12 5.06 4.95 13.88
CA TYR A 12 5.15 4.15 12.66
C TYR A 12 4.46 4.80 11.47
N THR A 13 3.43 5.63 11.69
CA THR A 13 2.83 6.43 10.62
C THR A 13 3.80 7.48 10.10
N SER A 14 4.56 8.15 10.98
CA SER A 14 5.62 9.08 10.57
C SER A 14 6.68 8.38 9.74
N ILE A 15 7.18 7.23 10.22
CA ILE A 15 8.18 6.43 9.50
C ILE A 15 7.69 6.03 8.11
N ARG A 16 6.44 5.54 7.99
CA ARG A 16 5.86 5.21 6.68
C ARG A 16 5.80 6.42 5.75
N TYR A 17 5.44 7.60 6.26
CA TYR A 17 5.37 8.81 5.46
C TYR A 17 6.75 9.26 4.96
N ASP A 18 7.78 9.18 5.80
CA ASP A 18 9.16 9.51 5.41
C ASP A 18 9.67 8.54 4.31
N VAL A 19 9.33 7.24 4.44
CA VAL A 19 9.60 6.22 3.42
C VAL A 19 8.88 6.56 2.11
N TYR A 20 7.59 6.89 2.16
CA TYR A 20 6.82 7.26 0.97
C TYR A 20 7.47 8.42 0.22
N GLN A 21 7.81 9.51 0.90
CA GLN A 21 8.44 10.67 0.28
C GLN A 21 9.79 10.32 -0.38
N THR A 22 10.61 9.54 0.31
CA THR A 22 11.92 9.10 -0.20
C THR A 22 11.78 8.27 -1.46
N VAL A 23 10.83 7.31 -1.45
CA VAL A 23 10.60 6.41 -2.58
C VAL A 23 9.94 7.15 -3.74
N GLU A 24 8.99 8.05 -3.49
CA GLU A 24 8.38 8.90 -4.53
C GLU A 24 9.45 9.68 -5.30
N GLN A 25 10.39 10.34 -4.60
CA GLN A 25 11.47 11.10 -5.24
C GLN A 25 12.36 10.20 -6.11
N LYS A 26 12.76 9.05 -5.59
CA LYS A 26 13.55 8.05 -6.32
C LYS A 26 12.82 7.57 -7.58
N LEU A 27 11.56 7.18 -7.44
CA LEU A 27 10.77 6.63 -8.54
C LEU A 27 10.40 7.67 -9.59
N HIS A 28 10.17 8.92 -9.19
CA HIS A 28 9.97 10.02 -10.12
C HIS A 28 11.19 10.18 -11.05
N PHE A 29 12.40 10.11 -10.49
CA PHE A 29 13.63 10.18 -11.29
C PHE A 29 13.75 9.01 -12.27
N LEU A 30 13.42 7.78 -11.84
CA LEU A 30 13.58 6.55 -12.63
C LEU A 30 12.52 6.39 -13.71
N PHE A 31 11.25 6.62 -13.39
CA PHE A 31 10.14 6.32 -14.29
C PHE A 31 9.63 7.54 -15.05
N LYS A 32 10.04 8.76 -14.66
CA LYS A 32 9.54 10.02 -15.24
C LYS A 32 8.01 10.10 -15.25
N LYS A 33 7.38 9.56 -14.20
CA LYS A 33 5.93 9.55 -14.00
C LYS A 33 5.60 10.13 -12.62
N PRO A 34 4.48 10.86 -12.47
CA PRO A 34 3.98 11.24 -11.16
C PRO A 34 3.52 9.98 -10.41
N ILE A 35 4.13 9.74 -9.26
CA ILE A 35 3.79 8.63 -8.35
C ILE A 35 3.55 9.25 -6.99
N ARG A 36 2.41 8.91 -6.39
CA ARG A 36 2.08 9.28 -5.03
C ARG A 36 1.79 8.04 -4.20
N LEU A 37 2.41 7.93 -3.04
CA LEU A 37 2.34 6.83 -2.10
C LEU A 37 1.65 7.31 -0.83
N THR A 38 0.64 6.58 -0.39
CA THR A 38 -0.10 6.89 0.84
C THR A 38 -0.32 5.62 1.65
N SER A 39 -0.82 5.78 2.88
CA SER A 39 -1.44 4.65 3.59
C SER A 39 -2.71 4.20 2.86
N ILE A 40 -3.21 3.01 3.19
CA ILE A 40 -4.51 2.53 2.73
C ILE A 40 -5.59 3.16 3.62
N ASP A 41 -5.90 4.43 3.34
CA ASP A 41 -6.85 5.23 4.09
C ASP A 41 -8.29 5.12 3.55
N ASN A 42 -9.19 5.92 4.12
CA ASN A 42 -10.59 5.95 3.67
C ASN A 42 -10.74 6.41 2.21
N ASN A 43 -9.83 7.21 1.67
CA ASN A 43 -9.90 7.65 0.27
C ASN A 43 -9.49 6.51 -0.66
N ALA A 44 -8.40 5.81 -0.35
CA ALA A 44 -7.99 4.60 -1.07
C ALA A 44 -9.09 3.53 -1.04
N LEU A 45 -9.67 3.25 0.13
CA LEU A 45 -10.74 2.26 0.27
C LEU A 45 -12.03 2.65 -0.46
N LYS A 46 -12.42 3.93 -0.42
CA LYS A 46 -13.58 4.41 -1.19
C LYS A 46 -13.34 4.28 -2.69
N TYR A 47 -12.14 4.64 -3.17
CA TYR A 47 -11.78 4.48 -4.57
C TYR A 47 -11.82 3.00 -4.97
N TRP A 48 -11.15 2.13 -4.22
CA TRP A 48 -11.15 0.69 -4.45
C TRP A 48 -12.59 0.13 -4.53
N GLN A 49 -13.42 0.42 -3.54
CA GLN A 49 -14.79 -0.07 -3.48
C GLN A 49 -15.63 0.42 -4.67
N LYS A 50 -15.47 1.70 -5.06
CA LYS A 50 -16.28 2.29 -6.13
C LYS A 50 -15.79 1.93 -7.52
N ILE A 51 -14.47 1.81 -7.71
CA ILE A 51 -13.83 1.74 -9.03
C ILE A 51 -13.29 0.33 -9.30
N TRP A 52 -12.55 -0.26 -8.36
CA TRP A 52 -11.97 -1.59 -8.59
C TRP A 52 -13.00 -2.69 -8.42
N GLN A 53 -13.72 -2.71 -7.29
CA GLN A 53 -14.58 -3.83 -6.91
C GLN A 53 -15.61 -4.21 -8.01
N PRO A 54 -16.28 -3.27 -8.70
CA PRO A 54 -17.23 -3.62 -9.76
C PRO A 54 -16.58 -4.23 -11.03
N HIS A 55 -15.29 -4.00 -11.23
CA HIS A 55 -14.55 -4.44 -12.43
C HIS A 55 -13.58 -5.59 -12.13
N ASN A 56 -13.48 -6.01 -10.87
CA ASN A 56 -12.54 -7.03 -10.44
C ASN A 56 -13.19 -8.41 -10.48
N HIS A 57 -12.73 -9.24 -11.42
CA HIS A 57 -13.19 -10.62 -11.59
C HIS A 57 -12.21 -11.64 -11.00
N ARG A 58 -11.18 -11.17 -10.29
CA ARG A 58 -10.19 -12.01 -9.62
C ARG A 58 -10.72 -12.45 -8.26
N TYR A 59 -10.18 -13.54 -7.76
CA TYR A 59 -10.47 -14.07 -6.43
C TYR A 59 -9.16 -14.42 -5.73
N PRO A 60 -9.12 -14.34 -4.38
CA PRO A 60 -7.96 -14.76 -3.61
C PRO A 60 -7.45 -16.17 -4.02
N PRO A 61 -6.13 -16.39 -4.15
CA PRO A 61 -5.03 -15.48 -3.81
C PRO A 61 -4.58 -14.52 -4.93
N GLU A 62 -5.21 -14.56 -6.11
CA GLU A 62 -4.76 -13.84 -7.31
C GLU A 62 -5.24 -12.37 -7.38
N GLY A 63 -5.76 -11.82 -6.28
CA GLY A 63 -6.44 -10.53 -6.21
C GLY A 63 -7.86 -10.66 -5.68
N GLY A 64 -8.70 -9.65 -5.85
CA GLY A 64 -10.10 -9.69 -5.38
C GLY A 64 -10.23 -9.63 -3.86
N TRP A 65 -9.20 -9.16 -3.16
CA TRP A 65 -9.21 -9.05 -1.71
C TRP A 65 -10.27 -8.06 -1.23
N ASP A 66 -10.89 -8.35 -0.09
CA ASP A 66 -11.68 -7.36 0.62
C ASP A 66 -10.75 -6.43 1.41
N TRP A 67 -10.18 -5.43 0.73
CA TRP A 67 -9.20 -4.52 1.32
C TRP A 67 -9.69 -3.81 2.57
N ARG A 68 -11.00 -3.56 2.68
CA ARG A 68 -11.57 -2.98 3.90
C ARG A 68 -11.44 -3.94 5.07
N ASN A 69 -11.80 -5.20 4.88
CA ASN A 69 -11.66 -6.21 5.93
C ASN A 69 -10.18 -6.50 6.23
N GLU A 70 -9.31 -6.57 5.22
CA GLU A 70 -7.89 -6.86 5.42
C GLU A 70 -7.17 -5.76 6.22
N ILE A 71 -7.46 -4.48 5.96
CA ILE A 71 -6.82 -3.40 6.73
C ILE A 71 -7.32 -3.35 8.18
N LEU A 72 -8.61 -3.67 8.41
CA LEU A 72 -9.19 -3.73 9.75
C LEU A 72 -8.57 -4.85 10.60
N ARG A 73 -8.15 -5.96 9.97
CA ARG A 73 -7.45 -7.06 10.66
C ARG A 73 -6.02 -6.68 11.07
N GLN A 74 -5.37 -5.73 10.38
CA GLN A 74 -4.01 -5.30 10.69
C GLN A 74 -3.97 -4.24 11.79
N THR A 75 -4.07 -4.71 13.04
CA THR A 75 -4.11 -3.83 14.22
C THR A 75 -2.74 -3.45 14.79
N LEU A 76 -1.65 -3.95 14.18
CA LEU A 76 -0.28 -3.70 14.62
C LEU A 76 0.26 -2.37 14.06
N PRO A 77 0.83 -1.49 14.91
CA PRO A 77 1.39 -0.23 14.45
C PRO A 77 2.52 -0.36 13.43
N ASN A 78 3.35 -1.39 13.56
CA ASN A 78 4.51 -1.63 12.69
C ASN A 78 4.17 -2.32 11.37
N ARG A 79 2.89 -2.40 10.98
CA ARG A 79 2.48 -2.97 9.69
C ARG A 79 3.10 -2.22 8.51
N PHE A 80 3.30 -2.96 7.44
CA PHE A 80 3.55 -2.41 6.11
C PHE A 80 2.22 -2.30 5.38
N GLU A 81 2.00 -1.14 4.78
CA GLU A 81 0.88 -0.90 3.88
C GLU A 81 1.31 0.16 2.87
N VAL A 82 0.73 0.15 1.68
CA VAL A 82 0.89 1.24 0.73
C VAL A 82 -0.28 1.25 -0.25
N ALA A 83 -0.80 2.44 -0.53
CA ALA A 83 -1.64 2.74 -1.68
C ALA A 83 -0.82 3.53 -2.70
N ILE A 84 -0.79 3.04 -3.93
CA ILE A 84 0.02 3.55 -5.03
C ILE A 84 -0.90 4.29 -5.98
N TRP A 85 -0.61 5.56 -6.21
CA TRP A 85 -1.38 6.45 -7.06
C TRP A 85 -0.54 6.97 -8.21
N HIS A 86 -1.19 7.16 -9.36
CA HIS A 86 -0.71 8.04 -10.41
C HIS A 86 -1.75 9.14 -10.56
N GLU A 87 -1.39 10.37 -10.18
CA GLU A 87 -2.35 11.47 -10.03
C GLU A 87 -3.50 11.04 -9.12
N GLU A 88 -4.73 10.99 -9.65
CA GLU A 88 -5.95 10.61 -8.93
C GLU A 88 -6.37 9.15 -9.17
N ILE A 89 -5.54 8.35 -9.86
CA ILE A 89 -5.84 6.95 -10.18
C ILE A 89 -5.15 6.03 -9.19
N LEU A 90 -5.94 5.28 -8.40
CA LEU A 90 -5.42 4.21 -7.57
C LEU A 90 -4.93 3.07 -8.46
N CYS A 91 -3.62 2.86 -8.46
CA CYS A 91 -2.92 1.92 -9.33
C CYS A 91 -2.60 0.60 -8.61
N GLY A 92 -2.37 0.63 -7.30
CA GLY A 92 -1.92 -0.54 -6.54
C GLY A 92 -2.22 -0.43 -5.05
N LEU A 93 -2.45 -1.56 -4.41
CA LEU A 93 -2.55 -1.71 -2.96
C LEU A 93 -1.62 -2.85 -2.53
N ALA A 94 -0.91 -2.68 -1.43
CA ALA A 94 -0.13 -3.75 -0.82
C ALA A 94 -0.11 -3.67 0.70
N MET A 95 0.03 -4.81 1.36
CA MET A 95 0.02 -4.95 2.80
C MET A 95 0.90 -6.10 3.26
N GLY A 96 1.52 -5.93 4.42
CA GLY A 96 2.44 -6.88 5.00
C GLY A 96 2.79 -6.52 6.44
N LYS A 97 3.79 -7.22 7.00
CA LYS A 97 4.38 -6.83 8.28
C LYS A 97 5.82 -7.31 8.41
N PRO A 98 6.62 -6.66 9.25
CA PRO A 98 7.91 -7.19 9.67
C PRO A 98 7.75 -8.58 10.29
N SER A 99 8.65 -9.50 9.94
CA SER A 99 8.74 -10.82 10.58
C SER A 99 9.04 -10.69 12.09
N VAL A 100 8.68 -11.72 12.86
CA VAL A 100 8.83 -11.77 14.34
C VAL A 100 10.29 -11.55 14.79
N GLY A 101 11.27 -11.78 13.91
CA GLY A 101 12.71 -11.57 14.14
C GLY A 101 13.32 -10.33 13.47
N SER A 102 12.51 -9.42 12.90
CA SER A 102 12.93 -8.16 12.24
C SER A 102 13.89 -8.28 11.04
N SER A 103 14.27 -9.48 10.62
CA SER A 103 15.26 -9.70 9.55
C SER A 103 14.71 -9.53 8.13
N HIS A 104 13.38 -9.51 7.98
CA HIS A 104 12.74 -9.40 6.67
C HIS A 104 11.32 -8.83 6.81
N LEU A 105 10.90 -8.07 5.79
CA LEU A 105 9.52 -7.66 5.58
C LEU A 105 8.79 -8.70 4.73
N ALA A 106 7.66 -9.21 5.23
CA ALA A 106 6.79 -10.10 4.46
C ALA A 106 5.62 -9.31 3.87
N ILE A 107 5.48 -9.34 2.55
CA ILE A 107 4.31 -8.81 1.83
C ILE A 107 3.29 -9.95 1.73
N TYR A 108 2.10 -9.75 2.30
CA TYR A 108 1.05 -10.77 2.31
C TYR A 108 0.05 -10.57 1.19
N LEU A 109 -0.30 -9.31 0.92
CA LEU A 109 -1.30 -8.95 -0.05
C LEU A 109 -0.70 -7.92 -0.99
N MET A 110 -0.91 -8.11 -2.28
CA MET A 110 -0.55 -7.14 -3.30
C MET A 110 -1.57 -7.27 -4.42
N GLU A 111 -2.09 -6.14 -4.88
CA GLU A 111 -3.03 -6.10 -5.99
C GLU A 111 -2.85 -4.82 -6.80
N GLY A 112 -2.69 -4.98 -8.12
CA GLY A 112 -2.81 -3.87 -9.08
C GLY A 112 -4.26 -3.64 -9.50
N SER A 113 -4.59 -2.42 -9.91
CA SER A 113 -5.93 -2.07 -10.39
C SER A 113 -6.40 -3.03 -11.49
N PRO A 114 -7.65 -3.50 -11.47
CA PRO A 114 -8.20 -4.32 -12.55
C PRO A 114 -8.43 -3.52 -13.85
N LEU A 115 -8.39 -2.19 -13.77
CA LEU A 115 -8.54 -1.27 -14.89
C LEU A 115 -7.18 -0.79 -15.40
N LYS A 116 -7.05 -0.54 -16.70
CA LYS A 116 -5.82 -0.02 -17.31
C LYS A 116 -5.40 1.31 -16.65
N HIS A 117 -4.14 1.41 -16.24
CA HIS A 117 -3.60 2.60 -15.59
C HIS A 117 -2.13 2.86 -15.98
N PRO A 118 -1.59 4.08 -15.76
CA PRO A 118 -0.25 4.46 -16.23
C PRO A 118 0.93 3.74 -15.57
N LEU A 119 0.69 3.05 -14.46
CA LEU A 119 1.69 2.28 -13.68
C LEU A 119 1.50 0.76 -13.81
N ASN A 120 0.79 0.31 -14.86
CA ASN A 120 0.69 -1.11 -15.18
C ASN A 120 2.08 -1.76 -15.25
N ALA A 121 2.23 -2.96 -14.69
CA ALA A 121 3.49 -3.69 -14.51
C ALA A 121 4.55 -3.03 -13.59
N LEU A 122 4.35 -1.81 -13.11
CA LEU A 122 5.26 -1.16 -12.16
C LEU A 122 4.86 -1.37 -10.69
N VAL A 123 3.61 -1.74 -10.42
CA VAL A 123 3.07 -1.91 -9.04
C VAL A 123 3.99 -2.78 -8.18
N THR A 124 4.36 -3.97 -8.65
CA THR A 124 5.25 -4.87 -7.90
C THR A 124 6.60 -4.23 -7.62
N ARG A 125 7.19 -3.54 -8.60
CA ARG A 125 8.47 -2.85 -8.40
C ARG A 125 8.35 -1.74 -7.36
N ILE A 126 7.29 -0.94 -7.42
CA ILE A 126 7.03 0.14 -6.46
C ILE A 126 6.89 -0.44 -5.04
N VAL A 127 6.11 -1.51 -4.87
CA VAL A 127 5.93 -2.18 -3.57
C VAL A 127 7.27 -2.65 -2.99
N LEU A 128 8.14 -3.24 -3.82
CA LEU A 128 9.47 -3.68 -3.38
C LEU A 128 10.34 -2.50 -2.95
N GLU A 129 10.31 -1.39 -3.68
CA GLU A 129 11.09 -0.18 -3.34
C GLU A 129 10.63 0.41 -2.00
N VAL A 130 9.32 0.41 -1.71
CA VAL A 130 8.78 0.80 -0.39
C VAL A 130 9.20 -0.18 0.70
N GLY A 131 9.23 -1.48 0.40
CA GLY A 131 9.59 -2.51 1.37
C GLY A 131 11.07 -2.59 1.74
N MET A 132 11.95 -1.99 0.93
CA MET A 132 13.41 -1.99 1.12
C MET A 132 13.96 -0.66 1.66
N ALA A 133 13.15 0.39 1.70
CA ALA A 133 13.52 1.73 2.19
C ALA A 133 13.38 1.82 3.71
#